data_AF-A0A1Y5TRE6-F1
#
_entry.id   AF-A0A1Y5TRE6-F1
#
_cell.length_a   1.000
_cell.length_b   1.000
_cell.length_c   1.000
_cell.angle_alpha   90.00
_cell.angle_beta   90.00
_cell.angle_gamma   90.00
#
_symmetry.space_group_name_H-M   'P 1'
#
loop_
_entity.id
_entity.type
_entity.pdbx_description
1 polymer ?
#
loop_
_entity_poly.entity_id
_entity_poly.type
_entity_poly.pdbx_seq_one_letter_code
_entity_poly.pdbx_strand_id
1 'polypeptide(L)' 'MIEAEVEALNQDFRLPAELTVSILPCGEPNAFYDPQVREITMCTEFADNLTAWAPE' A
#
# COMPACT_ATOMS: atom_id res chain seq x y z
N MET A 1 -3.60 1.38 10.97
CA MET A 1 -2.24 0.90 10.62
C MET A 1 -1.74 1.59 9.36
N ILE A 2 -2.32 1.35 8.17
CA ILE A 2 -1.84 2.01 6.93
C ILE A 2 -1.94 3.55 6.97
N GLU A 3 -3.04 4.12 7.47
CA GLU A 3 -3.21 5.58 7.54
C GLU A 3 -2.10 6.27 8.35
N ALA A 4 -1.67 5.66 9.46
CA ALA A 4 -0.60 6.19 10.29
C ALA A 4 0.77 6.14 9.59
N GLU A 5 1.03 5.07 8.82
CA GLU A 5 2.24 4.99 7.98
C GLU A 5 2.22 6.04 6.87
N VAL A 6 1.06 6.28 6.24
CA VAL A 6 0.91 7.34 5.23
C VAL A 6 1.15 8.71 5.87
N GLU A 7 0.65 8.95 7.08
CA GLU A 7 0.91 10.20 7.81
C GLU A 7 2.41 10.38 8.11
N ALA A 8 3.08 9.34 8.61
CA ALA A 8 4.52 9.38 8.86
C ALA A 8 5.32 9.64 7.57
N LEU A 9 5.00 8.96 6.47
CA LEU A 9 5.65 9.17 5.18
C LEU A 9 5.44 10.59 4.65
N ASN A 10 4.27 11.20 4.87
CA ASN A 10 4.03 12.59 4.48
C ASN A 10 4.82 13.61 5.31
N GLN A 11 5.30 13.24 6.50
CA GLN A 11 6.22 14.06 7.28
C GLN A 11 7.65 14.01 6.70
N ASP A 12 8.06 12.84 6.21
CA ASP A 12 9.42 12.61 5.69
C ASP A 12 9.57 12.99 4.21
N PHE A 13 8.51 12.80 3.42
CA PHE A 13 8.52 12.95 1.96
C PHE A 13 7.50 13.97 1.48
N ARG A 14 7.89 14.74 0.46
CA ARG A 14 6.96 15.55 -0.35
C ARG A 14 7.08 15.14 -1.80
N LEU A 15 5.99 14.59 -2.33
CA LEU A 15 5.88 14.21 -3.73
C LEU A 15 5.44 15.40 -4.59
N PRO A 16 5.79 15.44 -5.88
CA PRO A 16 5.42 16.53 -6.79
C PRO A 16 3.90 16.62 -7.06
N ALA A 17 3.16 15.57 -6.72
CA ALA A 17 1.70 15.54 -6.79
C ALA A 17 1.15 14.54 -5.78
N GLU A 18 -0.15 14.62 -5.52
CA GLU A 18 -0.85 13.67 -4.65
C GLU A 18 -0.75 12.24 -5.21
N LEU A 19 -0.48 11.30 -4.30
CA LEU A 19 -0.41 9.87 -4.55
C LEU A 19 -1.46 9.20 -3.66
N THR A 20 -2.44 8.56 -4.28
CA THR A 20 -3.52 7.88 -3.55
C THR A 20 -3.05 6.51 -3.08
N VAL A 21 -3.47 6.10 -1.88
CA VAL A 21 -3.26 4.75 -1.37
C VAL A 21 -4.62 4.14 -1.08
N SER A 22 -4.93 3.02 -1.74
CA SER A 22 -6.20 2.32 -1.61
C SER A 22 -6.00 0.91 -1.08
N ILE A 23 -6.92 0.48 -0.22
CA ILE A 23 -6.93 -0.86 0.36
C ILE A 23 -8.23 -1.55 -0.06
N LEU A 24 -8.11 -2.60 -0.86
CA LEU A 24 -9.26 -3.29 -1.45
C LEU A 24 -8.95 -4.77 -1.72
N PRO A 25 -9.97 -5.65 -1.84
CA PRO A 25 -9.76 -7.03 -2.23
C PRO A 25 -9.40 -7.14 -3.71
N CYS A 26 -8.35 -7.91 -4.02
CA CYS A 26 -7.87 -8.10 -5.40
C CYS A 26 -8.05 -9.54 -5.91
N GLY A 27 -8.28 -10.50 -5.01
CA GLY A 27 -8.30 -11.93 -5.32
C GLY A 27 -6.90 -12.58 -5.33
N GLU A 28 -5.84 -11.81 -5.10
CA GLU A 28 -4.45 -12.28 -5.02
C GLU A 28 -3.64 -11.44 -4.02
N PRO A 29 -2.62 -12.02 -3.34
CA PRO A 29 -1.74 -11.28 -2.46
C PRO A 29 -0.78 -10.41 -3.26
N ASN A 30 -1.19 -9.16 -3.50
CA ASN A 30 -0.43 -8.23 -4.32
C ASN A 30 -0.41 -6.81 -3.73
N ALA A 31 0.55 -6.01 -4.16
CA ALA A 31 0.59 -4.57 -3.90
C ALA A 31 1.36 -3.90 -5.04
N PHE A 32 0.73 -2.96 -5.74
CA PHE A 32 1.30 -2.37 -6.95
C PHE A 32 0.96 -0.90 -7.10
N TYR A 33 1.75 -0.21 -7.93
CA TYR A 33 1.56 1.19 -8.29
C TYR A 33 1.07 1.30 -9.74
N ASP A 34 -0.01 2.04 -9.96
CA ASP A 34 -0.50 2.38 -11.30
C ASP A 34 -0.09 3.83 -11.67
N PRO A 35 0.81 4.04 -12.64
CA PRO A 35 1.26 5.37 -13.05
C PRO A 35 0.20 6.16 -13.83
N GLN A 36 -0.83 5.51 -14.38
CA GLN A 36 -1.88 6.18 -15.15
C GLN A 36 -2.79 6.99 -14.23
N VAL A 37 -3.08 6.46 -13.03
CA VAL A 37 -3.94 7.12 -12.03
C VAL A 37 -3.16 7.66 -10.82
N ARG A 38 -1.88 7.31 -10.67
CA ARG A 38 -1.01 7.66 -9.52
C ARG A 38 -1.60 7.15 -8.22
N GLU A 39 -1.77 5.84 -8.17
CA GLU A 39 -2.37 5.14 -7.04
C GLU A 39 -1.54 3.91 -6.67
N ILE A 40 -1.31 3.73 -5.37
CA ILE A 40 -0.83 2.48 -4.81
C ILE A 40 -2.06 1.69 -4.36
N THR A 41 -2.26 0.52 -4.95
CA THR A 41 -3.27 -0.43 -4.51
C THR A 41 -2.61 -1.48 -3.62
N MET A 42 -3.05 -1.56 -2.36
CA MET A 42 -2.67 -2.60 -1.42
C MET A 42 -3.81 -3.63 -1.33
N CYS A 43 -3.56 -4.84 -1.82
CA CYS A 43 -4.56 -5.89 -1.74
C CYS A 43 -4.64 -6.41 -0.30
N THR A 44 -5.85 -6.54 0.24
CA THR A 44 -6.06 -7.01 1.62
C THR A 44 -5.39 -8.37 1.88
N GLU A 45 -5.37 -9.23 0.88
CA GLU A 45 -4.79 -10.57 0.89
C GLU A 45 -3.27 -10.55 1.06
N PHE A 46 -2.61 -9.44 0.72
CA PHE A 46 -1.16 -9.31 0.85
C PHE A 46 -0.74 -9.27 2.32
N ALA A 47 -1.46 -8.52 3.17
CA ALA A 47 -1.17 -8.45 4.60
C ALA A 47 -1.38 -9.80 5.31
N ASP A 48 -2.44 -10.51 4.94
CA ASP A 48 -2.74 -11.84 5.48
C ASP A 48 -1.64 -12.86 5.11
N ASN A 49 -1.13 -12.78 3.87
CA ASN A 49 -0.07 -13.67 3.40
C ASN A 49 1.33 -13.29 3.90
N LEU A 50 1.63 -12.01 4.14
CA LEU A 50 2.92 -11.59 4.69
C LEU A 50 3.21 -12.26 6.05
N THR A 51 2.20 -12.45 6.88
CA THR A 51 2.34 -13.16 8.16
C THR A 51 2.65 -14.65 7.95
N ALA A 52 2.13 -15.25 6.87
CA ALA A 52 2.42 -16.64 6.52
C ALA A 52 3.79 -16.82 5.83
N TRP A 53 4.31 -15.77 5.18
CA TRP A 53 5.55 -15.80 4.40
C TRP A 53 6.79 -15.33 5.16
N ALA A 54 6.64 -14.73 6.34
CA ALA A 54 7.74 -14.45 7.24
C ALA A 54 7.95 -15.65 8.18
N PRO A 55 8.81 -16.63 7.87
CA PRO A 55 9.23 -17.61 8.87
C PRO A 55 10.03 -16.89 9.96
N GLU A 56 9.83 -17.31 11.22
CA GLU A 56 10.61 -16.86 12.38
C GLU A 56 12.12 -17.10 12.21
#